data_AF-A0AB39Y1K7-F1
#
_entry.id   AF-A0AB39Y1K7-F1
#
_cell.length_a   1.000
_cell.length_b   1.000
_cell.length_c   1.000
_cell.angle_alpha   90.00
_cell.angle_beta   90.00
_cell.angle_gamma   90.00
#
_symmetry.space_group_name_H-M   'P 1'
#
loop_
_entity.id
_entity.type
_entity.pdbx_description
1 polymer ?
#
loop_
_entity_poly.entity_id
_entity_poly.type
_entity_poly.pdbx_seq_one_letter_code
_entity_poly.pdbx_strand_id
1 'polypeptide(L)'
;MKRFVASGLLCTAVVLGASACSSDDDTTPQEAASSASAALCTNLVQLKSDNAALKALNPATATKDQLKSAYDAVQTDWKNVKENTSALKSAEKDAVTTAAENLKKAYEDLPGDTTGKDAITQLQPQIQALDTAATQATTANNCR
;
A
#
# COMPACT_ATOMS: atom_id res chain seq x y z
N MET A 1 43.53 -49.55 -6.33
CA MET A 1 43.46 -49.63 -4.85
C MET A 1 44.44 -48.63 -4.24
N LYS A 2 44.03 -47.95 -3.14
CA LYS A 2 44.68 -46.82 -2.41
C LYS A 2 44.65 -45.49 -3.18
N ARG A 3 43.81 -44.47 -2.92
CA ARG A 3 43.09 -43.95 -1.73
C ARG A 3 43.98 -43.40 -0.59
N PHE A 4 44.03 -42.05 -0.61
CA PHE A 4 44.02 -41.07 0.49
C PHE A 4 45.28 -40.78 1.33
N VAL A 5 45.25 -39.53 1.83
CA VAL A 5 46.03 -38.85 2.89
C VAL A 5 47.22 -38.04 2.32
N ALA A 6 47.44 -36.74 2.55
CA ALA A 6 46.95 -35.74 3.51
C ALA A 6 47.24 -34.30 3.02
N SER A 7 46.71 -33.31 3.76
CA SER A 7 47.12 -31.88 3.87
C SER A 7 46.28 -30.91 3.02
N GLY A 8 45.63 -29.87 3.56
CA GLY A 8 45.75 -29.29 4.89
C GLY A 8 44.55 -28.41 5.28
N LEU A 9 44.41 -28.25 6.59
CA LEU A 9 43.61 -27.26 7.30
C LEU A 9 43.78 -25.85 6.71
N LEU A 10 42.69 -25.11 6.61
CA LEU A 10 42.70 -23.67 6.91
C LEU A 10 41.32 -23.25 7.43
N CYS A 11 41.23 -23.21 8.76
CA CYS A 11 40.17 -22.56 9.52
C CYS A 11 40.16 -21.07 9.19
N THR A 12 39.10 -20.57 8.57
CA THR A 12 38.84 -19.13 8.50
C THR A 12 38.29 -18.68 9.85
N ALA A 13 39.05 -17.83 10.52
CA ALA A 13 38.79 -17.29 11.84
C ALA A 13 37.48 -16.50 11.88
N VAL A 14 36.58 -16.91 12.76
CA VAL A 14 35.47 -16.10 13.26
C VAL A 14 36.09 -15.01 14.14
N VAL A 15 36.12 -13.77 13.64
CA VAL A 15 36.42 -12.60 14.47
C VAL A 15 35.11 -12.17 15.14
N LEU A 16 34.87 -12.72 16.33
CA LEU A 16 33.88 -12.20 17.28
C LEU A 16 34.44 -10.90 17.87
N GLY A 17 34.28 -9.80 17.13
CA GLY A 17 34.50 -8.45 17.64
C GLY A 17 33.30 -8.02 18.48
N ALA A 18 33.33 -8.33 19.77
CA ALA A 18 32.47 -7.67 20.75
C ALA A 18 33.00 -6.25 20.99
N SER A 19 32.40 -5.27 20.31
CA SER A 19 32.43 -3.86 20.72
C SER A 19 31.00 -3.38 20.88
N ALA A 20 30.60 -3.25 22.14
CA ALA A 20 29.44 -2.48 22.53
C ALA A 20 29.58 -1.03 22.03
N CYS A 21 28.55 -0.53 21.34
CA CYS A 21 28.11 0.87 21.19
C CYS A 21 26.83 0.81 20.33
N SER A 22 25.64 0.91 20.94
CA SER A 22 24.87 2.16 21.00
C SER A 22 23.98 2.37 19.77
N SER A 23 22.72 1.98 19.90
CA SER A 23 21.57 2.47 19.12
C SER A 23 21.73 2.49 17.60
N ASP A 24 21.78 1.31 16.97
CA ASP A 24 21.63 1.21 15.51
C ASP A 24 20.52 0.20 15.19
N ASP A 25 19.64 0.63 14.30
CA ASP A 25 18.48 -0.08 13.80
C ASP A 25 18.98 -1.22 12.89
N ASP A 26 19.57 -2.27 13.47
CA ASP A 26 20.17 -3.43 12.78
C ASP A 26 19.07 -4.35 12.21
N THR A 27 18.17 -3.80 11.40
CA THR A 27 17.21 -4.58 10.61
C THR A 27 17.93 -5.13 9.39
N THR A 28 17.98 -6.45 9.23
CA THR A 28 18.59 -7.05 8.03
C THR A 28 17.77 -6.71 6.77
N PRO A 29 18.37 -6.69 5.56
CA PRO A 29 17.64 -6.41 4.32
C PRO A 29 16.41 -7.33 4.11
N GLN A 30 16.47 -8.58 4.57
CA GLN A 30 15.36 -9.53 4.51
C GLN A 30 14.20 -9.14 5.43
N GLU A 31 14.50 -8.69 6.65
CA GLU A 31 13.49 -8.22 7.62
C GLU A 31 12.85 -6.92 7.17
N ALA A 32 13.64 -5.99 6.62
CA ALA A 32 13.14 -4.74 6.04
C ALA A 32 12.23 -4.96 4.83
N ALA A 33 12.58 -5.90 3.94
CA ALA A 33 11.72 -6.26 2.81
C ALA A 33 10.40 -6.91 3.26
N SER A 34 10.45 -7.73 4.31
CA SER A 34 9.27 -8.39 4.89
C SER A 34 8.33 -7.39 5.58
N SER A 35 8.89 -6.42 6.33
CA SER A 35 8.11 -5.38 7.00
C SER A 35 7.48 -4.40 6.00
N ALA A 36 8.20 -4.01 4.95
CA ALA A 36 7.67 -3.17 3.87
C ALA A 36 6.52 -3.86 3.12
N SER A 37 6.63 -5.17 2.87
CA SER A 37 5.56 -5.96 2.26
C SER A 37 4.31 -6.03 3.16
N ALA A 38 4.49 -6.25 4.47
CA ALA A 38 3.39 -6.26 5.43
C ALA A 38 2.70 -4.88 5.56
N ALA A 39 3.49 -3.80 5.58
CA ALA A 39 2.98 -2.44 5.61
C ALA A 39 2.19 -2.10 4.33
N LEU A 40 2.73 -2.44 3.16
CA LEU A 40 2.01 -2.30 1.89
C LEU A 40 0.67 -3.03 1.91
N CYS A 41 0.65 -4.28 2.39
CA CYS A 41 -0.59 -5.05 2.47
C CYS A 41 -1.62 -4.42 3.42
N THR A 42 -1.19 -3.97 4.58
CA THR A 42 -2.07 -3.26 5.53
C THR A 42 -2.66 -2.02 4.86
N ASN A 43 -1.83 -1.22 4.19
CA ASN A 43 -2.27 0.01 3.54
C ASN A 43 -3.20 -0.24 2.35
N LEU A 44 -2.97 -1.30 1.56
CA LEU A 44 -3.86 -1.68 0.45
C LEU A 44 -5.23 -2.17 0.95
N VAL A 45 -5.26 -2.94 2.04
CA VAL A 45 -6.51 -3.41 2.66
C VAL A 45 -7.29 -2.23 3.24
N GLN A 46 -6.61 -1.30 3.90
CA GLN A 46 -7.24 -0.09 4.46
C GLN A 46 -7.80 0.80 3.33
N LEU A 47 -7.00 1.07 2.28
CA LEU A 47 -7.45 1.79 1.09
C LEU A 47 -8.70 1.16 0.46
N LYS A 48 -8.74 -0.17 0.36
CA LYS A 48 -9.90 -0.89 -0.17
C LYS A 48 -11.11 -0.75 0.75
N SER A 49 -10.92 -0.86 2.07
CA SER A 49 -11.97 -0.68 3.06
C SER A 49 -12.59 0.70 2.98
N ASP A 50 -11.78 1.75 2.96
CA ASP A 50 -12.28 3.13 3.00
C ASP A 50 -12.88 3.54 1.65
N ASN A 51 -12.36 3.00 0.54
CA ASN A 51 -13.00 3.18 -0.77
C ASN A 51 -14.36 2.45 -0.84
N ALA A 52 -14.49 1.30 -0.17
CA ALA A 52 -15.78 0.62 -0.03
C ALA A 52 -16.74 1.41 0.87
N ALA A 53 -16.25 2.05 1.93
CA ALA A 53 -17.05 2.93 2.78
C ALA A 53 -17.55 4.16 2.01
N LEU A 54 -16.69 4.79 1.20
CA LEU A 54 -17.06 5.87 0.28
C LEU A 54 -18.15 5.42 -0.70
N LYS A 55 -17.98 4.24 -1.30
CA LYS A 55 -18.97 3.63 -2.22
C LYS A 55 -20.30 3.32 -1.53
N ALA A 56 -20.28 2.98 -0.24
CA ALA A 56 -21.45 2.57 0.53
C ALA A 56 -22.26 3.74 1.11
N LEU A 57 -21.79 4.98 0.95
CA LEU A 57 -22.56 6.16 1.34
C LEU A 57 -23.94 6.14 0.66
N ASN A 58 -25.00 6.27 1.45
CA ASN A 58 -26.36 6.27 0.94
C ASN A 58 -26.62 7.55 0.13
N PRO A 59 -26.83 7.49 -1.20
CA PRO A 59 -27.04 8.68 -2.02
C PRO A 59 -28.29 9.48 -1.62
N ALA A 60 -29.28 8.86 -0.96
CA ALA A 60 -30.49 9.55 -0.55
C ALA A 60 -30.28 10.46 0.68
N THR A 61 -29.27 10.19 1.51
CA THR A 61 -29.09 10.86 2.80
C THR A 61 -27.68 11.37 3.07
N ALA A 62 -26.70 11.02 2.24
CA ALA A 62 -25.32 11.40 2.43
C ALA A 62 -25.16 12.93 2.42
N THR A 63 -24.57 13.47 3.48
CA THR A 63 -24.22 14.89 3.58
C THR A 63 -22.89 15.17 2.87
N LYS A 64 -22.62 16.45 2.58
CA LYS A 64 -21.30 16.89 2.08
C LYS A 64 -20.17 16.50 3.04
N ASP A 65 -20.41 16.59 4.34
CA ASP A 65 -19.40 16.26 5.36
C ASP A 65 -19.10 14.77 5.42
N GLN A 66 -20.12 13.91 5.28
CA GLN A 66 -19.93 12.46 5.21
C GLN A 66 -19.14 12.05 3.97
N LEU A 67 -19.48 12.63 2.82
CA LEU A 67 -18.72 12.44 1.59
C LEU A 67 -17.26 12.89 1.76
N LYS A 68 -17.05 14.11 2.25
CA LYS A 68 -15.71 14.67 2.46
C LYS A 68 -14.90 13.80 3.41
N SER A 69 -15.47 13.37 4.52
CA SER A 69 -14.79 12.53 5.50
C SER A 69 -14.37 11.17 4.90
N ALA A 70 -15.28 10.53 4.17
CA ALA A 70 -14.98 9.25 3.51
C ALA A 70 -13.92 9.42 2.40
N TYR A 71 -14.00 10.49 1.62
CA TYR A 71 -12.98 10.81 0.62
C TYR A 71 -11.61 11.12 1.23
N ASP A 72 -11.57 11.91 2.30
CA ASP A 72 -10.32 12.25 3.00
C ASP A 72 -9.65 11.00 3.59
N ALA A 73 -10.44 10.03 4.05
CA ALA A 73 -9.96 8.72 4.51
C ALA A 73 -9.29 7.95 3.36
N VAL A 74 -9.97 7.83 2.20
CA VAL A 74 -9.40 7.24 0.98
C VAL A 74 -8.10 7.92 0.56
N GLN A 75 -8.04 9.26 0.61
CA GLN A 75 -6.82 10.01 0.25
C GLN A 75 -5.69 9.80 1.27
N THR A 76 -6.02 9.60 2.54
CA THR A 76 -5.03 9.30 3.58
C THR A 76 -4.43 7.92 3.36
N ASP A 77 -5.26 6.91 3.11
CA ASP A 77 -4.76 5.56 2.83
C ASP A 77 -4.01 5.49 1.51
N TRP A 78 -4.43 6.26 0.51
CA TRP A 78 -3.67 6.37 -0.72
C TRP A 78 -2.25 6.90 -0.47
N LYS A 79 -2.08 7.91 0.39
CA LYS A 79 -0.73 8.40 0.76
C LYS A 79 0.10 7.30 1.41
N ASN A 80 -0.50 6.54 2.33
CA ASN A 80 0.17 5.43 3.01
C ASN A 80 0.59 4.32 2.03
N VAL A 81 -0.27 3.99 1.05
CA VAL A 81 0.09 3.08 -0.04
C VAL A 81 1.23 3.67 -0.85
N LYS A 82 1.14 4.94 -1.26
CA LYS A 82 2.11 5.65 -2.11
C LYS A 82 3.52 5.60 -1.52
N GLU A 83 3.67 5.80 -0.22
CA GLU A 83 4.92 5.70 0.53
C GLU A 83 5.56 4.30 0.46
N ASN A 84 4.75 3.26 0.29
CA ASN A 84 5.17 1.85 0.25
C ASN A 84 5.07 1.22 -1.16
N THR A 85 4.81 2.02 -2.21
CA THR A 85 4.63 1.54 -3.59
C THR A 85 5.88 0.92 -4.20
N SER A 86 7.06 1.09 -3.61
CA SER A 86 8.30 0.46 -4.07
C SER A 86 8.25 -1.07 -4.01
N ALA A 87 7.37 -1.64 -3.17
CA ALA A 87 7.13 -3.07 -3.09
C ALA A 87 6.14 -3.60 -4.14
N LEU A 88 5.44 -2.72 -4.89
CA LEU A 88 4.55 -3.11 -5.98
C LEU A 88 5.32 -3.31 -7.30
N LYS A 89 4.83 -4.21 -8.16
CA LYS A 89 5.30 -4.23 -9.55
C LYS A 89 4.80 -2.98 -10.28
N SER A 90 5.53 -2.54 -11.30
CA SER A 90 5.23 -1.30 -12.04
C SER A 90 3.77 -1.22 -12.49
N ALA A 91 3.22 -2.28 -13.10
CA ALA A 91 1.85 -2.27 -13.60
C ALA A 91 0.80 -2.09 -12.49
N GLU A 92 1.01 -2.71 -11.32
CA GLU A 92 0.11 -2.58 -10.17
C GLU A 92 0.22 -1.18 -9.56
N LYS A 93 1.45 -0.69 -9.40
CA LYS A 93 1.72 0.69 -8.95
C LYS A 93 1.05 1.71 -9.85
N ASP A 94 1.21 1.59 -11.17
CA ASP A 94 0.65 2.53 -12.14
C ASP A 94 -0.87 2.50 -12.14
N ALA A 95 -1.46 1.30 -12.02
CA ALA A 95 -2.91 1.13 -11.95
C ALA A 95 -3.52 1.78 -10.69
N VAL A 96 -2.97 1.49 -9.51
CA VAL A 96 -3.46 2.06 -8.24
C VAL A 96 -3.22 3.57 -8.22
N THR A 97 -2.04 4.03 -8.65
CA THR A 97 -1.71 5.47 -8.74
C THR A 97 -2.70 6.19 -9.65
N THR A 98 -2.89 5.70 -10.86
CA THR A 98 -3.79 6.32 -11.84
C THR A 98 -5.23 6.36 -11.32
N ALA A 99 -5.72 5.27 -10.72
CA ALA A 99 -7.07 5.23 -10.19
C ALA A 99 -7.28 6.21 -9.01
N ALA A 100 -6.33 6.28 -8.09
CA ALA A 100 -6.40 7.17 -6.93
C ALA A 100 -6.29 8.65 -7.33
N GLU A 101 -5.38 9.00 -8.24
CA GLU A 101 -5.22 10.37 -8.73
C GLU A 101 -6.41 10.80 -9.61
N ASN A 102 -7.03 9.87 -10.36
CA ASN A 102 -8.26 10.14 -11.09
C ASN A 102 -9.45 10.38 -10.15
N LEU A 103 -9.56 9.61 -9.06
CA LEU A 103 -10.58 9.87 -8.03
C LEU A 103 -10.36 11.23 -7.37
N LYS A 104 -9.11 11.56 -7.04
CA LYS A 104 -8.75 12.87 -6.49
C LYS A 104 -9.19 14.00 -7.42
N LYS A 105 -8.81 13.90 -8.70
CA LYS A 105 -9.18 14.89 -9.71
C LYS A 105 -10.69 15.02 -9.86
N ALA A 106 -11.40 13.90 -9.96
CA ALA A 106 -12.86 13.92 -10.10
C ALA A 106 -13.55 14.57 -8.89
N TYR A 107 -13.02 14.39 -7.68
CA TYR A 107 -13.51 15.05 -6.48
C TYR A 107 -13.22 16.55 -6.49
N GLU A 108 -12.01 16.97 -6.88
CA GLU A 108 -11.62 18.37 -6.99
C GLU A 108 -12.37 19.13 -8.08
N ASP A 109 -12.79 18.42 -9.14
CA ASP A 109 -13.57 18.97 -10.25
C ASP A 109 -15.07 19.11 -9.92
N LEU A 110 -15.54 18.65 -8.75
CA LEU A 110 -16.94 18.80 -8.36
C LEU A 110 -17.31 20.27 -8.13
N PRO A 111 -18.43 20.76 -8.72
CA PRO A 111 -18.97 22.08 -8.38
C PRO A 111 -19.24 22.22 -6.87
N GLY A 112 -18.95 23.40 -6.30
CA GLY A 112 -19.08 23.62 -4.84
C GLY A 112 -20.50 23.48 -4.29
N ASP A 113 -21.52 23.59 -5.16
CA ASP A 113 -22.93 23.41 -4.84
C ASP A 113 -23.41 21.94 -5.01
N THR A 114 -22.60 21.04 -5.57
CA THR A 114 -22.93 19.61 -5.77
C THR A 114 -23.40 18.95 -4.48
N THR A 115 -24.56 18.31 -4.50
CA THR A 115 -25.08 17.61 -3.32
C THR A 115 -24.29 16.32 -3.04
N GLY A 116 -24.37 15.78 -1.83
CA GLY A 116 -23.72 14.49 -1.51
C GLY A 116 -24.18 13.36 -2.44
N LYS A 117 -25.47 13.34 -2.80
CA LYS A 117 -26.04 12.42 -3.78
C LYS A 117 -25.37 12.52 -5.15
N ASP A 118 -25.32 13.74 -5.68
CA ASP A 118 -24.82 13.99 -7.04
C ASP A 118 -23.32 13.72 -7.10
N ALA A 119 -22.59 14.07 -6.05
CA ALA A 119 -21.17 13.80 -5.95
C ALA A 119 -20.87 12.30 -5.93
N ILE A 120 -21.56 11.50 -5.10
CA ILE A 120 -21.38 10.03 -5.10
C ILE A 120 -21.64 9.44 -6.49
N THR A 121 -22.69 9.92 -7.15
CA THR A 121 -23.06 9.47 -8.50
C THR A 121 -21.96 9.83 -9.52
N GLN A 122 -21.44 11.05 -9.46
CA GLN A 122 -20.37 11.52 -10.37
C GLN A 122 -19.04 10.82 -10.13
N LEU A 123 -18.72 10.48 -8.87
CA LEU A 123 -17.47 9.83 -8.48
C LEU A 123 -17.49 8.31 -8.67
N GLN A 124 -18.66 7.70 -8.88
CA GLN A 124 -18.83 6.25 -8.96
C GLN A 124 -17.85 5.56 -9.93
N PRO A 125 -17.58 6.08 -11.16
CA PRO A 125 -16.64 5.44 -12.07
C PRO A 125 -15.22 5.35 -11.49
N GLN A 126 -14.75 6.41 -10.84
CA GLN A 126 -13.41 6.49 -10.25
C GLN A 126 -13.31 5.67 -8.96
N ILE A 127 -14.35 5.66 -8.13
CA ILE A 127 -14.46 4.79 -6.95
C ILE A 127 -14.34 3.32 -7.39
N GLN A 128 -15.02 2.92 -8.46
CA GLN A 128 -14.98 1.55 -8.96
C GLN A 128 -13.64 1.19 -9.62
N ALA A 129 -13.00 2.14 -10.30
CA ALA A 129 -11.65 1.96 -10.83
C ALA A 129 -10.64 1.73 -9.69
N LEU A 130 -10.73 2.50 -8.61
CA LEU A 130 -9.85 2.35 -7.45
C LEU A 130 -10.09 1.01 -6.73
N ASP A 131 -11.35 0.60 -6.54
CA ASP A 131 -11.71 -0.71 -5.96
C ASP A 131 -11.09 -1.87 -6.76
N THR A 132 -11.16 -1.77 -8.09
CA THR A 132 -10.58 -2.76 -9.01
C THR A 132 -9.06 -2.80 -8.88
N ALA A 133 -8.39 -1.65 -8.96
CA ALA A 133 -6.93 -1.57 -8.89
C ALA A 133 -6.39 -2.02 -7.53
N ALA A 134 -7.01 -1.58 -6.43
CA ALA A 134 -6.63 -1.98 -5.07
C ALA A 134 -6.84 -3.49 -4.86
N THR A 135 -7.94 -4.07 -5.36
CA THR A 135 -8.18 -5.51 -5.28
C THR A 135 -7.15 -6.32 -6.08
N GLN A 136 -6.80 -5.86 -7.29
CA GLN A 136 -5.75 -6.50 -8.09
C GLN A 136 -4.39 -6.43 -7.40
N ALA A 137 -4.01 -5.27 -6.87
CA ALA A 137 -2.76 -5.09 -6.12
C ALA A 137 -2.71 -5.99 -4.87
N THR A 138 -3.80 -6.01 -4.08
CA THR A 138 -3.95 -6.88 -2.90
C THR A 138 -3.75 -8.35 -3.28
N THR A 139 -4.40 -8.79 -4.37
CA THR A 139 -4.32 -10.19 -4.84
C THR A 139 -2.93 -10.53 -5.35
N ALA A 140 -2.33 -9.66 -6.18
CA ALA A 140 -1.01 -9.87 -6.76
C ALA A 140 0.12 -9.94 -5.71
N ASN A 141 -0.09 -9.28 -4.57
CA ASN A 141 0.86 -9.26 -3.45
C ASN A 141 0.49 -10.24 -2.33
N ASN A 142 -0.53 -11.08 -2.52
CA ASN A 142 -1.00 -12.08 -1.54
C ASN A 142 -1.35 -11.46 -0.16
N CYS A 143 -1.84 -10.23 -0.16
CA CYS A 143 -2.32 -9.56 1.04
C CYS A 143 -3.59 -10.28 1.53
N ARG A 144 -3.62 -10.56 2.85
CA ARG A 144 -4.67 -11.35 3.50
C ARG A 144 -5.52 -10.47 4.41
#